data_AF-A0A660T8S8-F1
#
_entry.id   AF-A0A660T8S8-F1
#
_cell.length_a   1.000
_cell.length_b   1.000
_cell.length_c   1.000
_cell.angle_alpha   90.00
_cell.angle_beta   90.00
_cell.angle_gamma   90.00
#
_symmetry.space_group_name_H-M   'P 1'
#
loop_
_entity.id
_entity.type
_entity.pdbx_description
1 polymer ?
#
loop_
_entity_poly.entity_id
_entity_poly.type
_entity_poly.pdbx_seq_one_letter_code
_entity_poly.pdbx_strand_id
1 'polypeptide(L)'
;MPALTKDSYTLDEFLIMVRANNLLKAVKVEKQRYGYMVNDTICEVGNVWINGAKLVTINSESTVIADILKTMKDVGIDKFENINYLQAVKRVIGMIDKPFAN
;
A
#
# COMPACT_ATOMS: atom_id res chain seq x y z
N MET A 1 -3.93 -1.95 -21.36
CA MET A 1 -4.00 -0.48 -21.35
C MET A 1 -4.84 -0.05 -22.54
N PRO A 2 -5.80 0.89 -22.41
CA PRO A 2 -6.50 1.44 -23.56
C PRO A 2 -5.51 2.04 -24.57
N ALA A 3 -5.87 2.08 -25.86
CA ALA A 3 -5.03 2.70 -26.88
C ALA A 3 -4.85 4.20 -26.57
N LEU A 4 -3.60 4.67 -26.57
CA LEU A 4 -3.25 6.08 -26.43
C LEU A 4 -3.08 6.68 -27.83
N THR A 5 -3.97 7.58 -28.21
CA THR A 5 -4.06 8.18 -29.56
C THR A 5 -3.70 9.66 -29.60
N LYS A 6 -3.48 10.28 -28.44
CA LYS A 6 -3.04 11.67 -28.29
C LYS A 6 -1.61 11.70 -27.77
N ASP A 7 -0.87 12.75 -28.11
CA ASP A 7 0.47 13.01 -27.58
C ASP A 7 0.45 13.36 -26.08
N SER A 8 -0.70 13.83 -25.56
CA SER A 8 -0.88 14.15 -24.15
C SER A 8 -2.33 13.96 -23.69
N TYR A 9 -2.51 13.74 -22.40
CA TYR A 9 -3.81 13.59 -21.74
C TYR A 9 -3.81 14.39 -20.45
N THR A 10 -4.93 15.04 -20.16
CA THR A 10 -5.22 15.56 -18.83
C THR A 10 -5.51 14.42 -17.85
N LEU A 11 -5.43 14.70 -16.55
CA LEU A 11 -5.79 13.72 -15.52
C LEU A 11 -7.22 13.20 -15.70
N ASP A 12 -8.18 14.08 -16.01
CA ASP A 12 -9.58 13.70 -16.17
C ASP A 12 -9.79 12.78 -17.38
N GLU A 13 -9.17 13.09 -18.52
CA GLU A 13 -9.22 12.22 -19.70
C GLU A 13 -8.61 10.84 -19.40
N PHE A 14 -7.47 10.81 -18.71
CA PHE A 14 -6.84 9.56 -18.30
C PHE A 14 -7.75 8.75 -17.36
N LEU A 15 -8.39 9.40 -16.38
CA LEU A 15 -9.30 8.75 -15.45
C LEU A 15 -10.56 8.21 -16.15
N ILE A 16 -11.07 8.90 -17.17
CA ILE A 16 -12.17 8.40 -18.02
C ILE A 16 -11.74 7.11 -18.72
N MET A 17 -10.54 7.07 -19.32
CA MET A 17 -10.00 5.88 -19.96
C MET A 17 -9.80 4.70 -18.99
N VAL A 18 -9.34 4.99 -17.77
CA VAL A 18 -9.20 4.00 -16.70
C VAL A 18 -10.57 3.43 -16.30
N ARG A 19 -11.58 4.29 -16.10
CA ARG A 19 -12.95 3.86 -15.71
C ARG A 19 -13.65 3.05 -16.80
N ALA A 20 -13.33 3.29 -18.08
CA ALA A 20 -13.88 2.54 -19.20
C ALA A 20 -13.26 1.13 -19.36
N ASN A 21 -12.16 0.82 -18.66
CA ASN A 21 -11.47 -0.46 -18.77
C ASN A 21 -11.75 -1.37 -17.56
N ASN A 22 -12.29 -2.57 -17.81
CA ASN A 22 -12.65 -3.52 -16.75
C ASN A 22 -11.45 -4.13 -15.98
N LEU A 23 -10.23 -4.06 -16.52
CA LEU A 23 -9.00 -4.55 -15.87
C LEU A 23 -8.30 -3.47 -15.04
N LEU A 24 -8.77 -2.22 -15.10
CA LEU A 24 -8.17 -1.10 -14.39
C LEU A 24 -9.14 -0.55 -13.33
N LYS A 25 -8.57 0.04 -12.28
CA LYS A 25 -9.33 0.71 -11.23
C LYS A 25 -8.59 1.95 -10.77
N ALA A 26 -9.27 3.10 -10.80
CA ALA A 26 -8.80 4.29 -10.11
C ALA A 26 -9.10 4.15 -8.61
N VAL A 27 -8.12 4.46 -7.77
CA VAL A 27 -8.23 4.32 -6.31
C VAL A 27 -7.81 5.62 -5.66
N LYS A 28 -8.66 6.18 -4.80
CA LYS A 28 -8.32 7.33 -3.97
C LYS A 28 -7.59 6.82 -2.73
N VAL A 29 -6.42 7.39 -2.47
CA VAL A 29 -5.56 7.02 -1.35
C VAL A 29 -5.24 8.26 -0.53
N GLU A 30 -5.50 8.20 0.77
CA GLU A 30 -5.06 9.20 1.74
C GLU A 30 -4.20 8.50 2.79
N LYS A 31 -3.12 9.14 3.26
CA LYS A 31 -2.18 8.54 4.21
C LYS A 31 -1.77 9.55 5.28
N GLN A 32 -1.73 9.08 6.52
CA GLN A 32 -1.11 9.76 7.65
C GLN A 32 -0.05 8.83 8.23
N ARG A 33 1.19 9.30 8.34
CA ARG A 33 2.36 8.47 8.63
C ARG A 33 3.11 9.05 9.82
N TYR A 34 3.51 8.17 10.74
CA TYR A 34 4.26 8.49 11.94
C TYR A 34 5.60 7.77 11.86
N GLY A 35 6.69 8.53 11.78
CA GLY A 35 8.05 7.99 11.71
C GLY A 35 8.69 7.83 13.07
N TYR A 36 9.45 6.75 13.25
CA TYR A 36 10.16 6.39 14.47
C TYR A 36 11.54 5.80 14.15
N MET A 37 12.44 5.81 15.12
CA MET A 37 13.70 5.05 15.08
C MET A 37 13.65 3.99 16.17
N VAL A 38 13.80 2.72 15.81
CA VAL A 38 13.75 1.58 16.75
C VAL A 38 14.81 0.58 16.34
N ASN A 39 15.68 0.17 17.28
CA ASN A 39 16.79 -0.76 17.03
C ASN A 39 17.62 -0.39 15.79
N ASP A 40 17.96 0.90 15.61
CA ASP A 40 18.68 1.41 14.44
C ASP A 40 17.97 1.19 13.08
N THR A 41 16.67 0.89 13.11
CA THR A 41 15.80 0.84 11.93
C THR A 41 14.90 2.06 11.84
N ILE A 42 14.64 2.51 10.62
CA ILE A 42 13.60 3.50 10.34
C ILE A 42 12.27 2.75 10.35
N CYS A 43 11.35 3.16 11.21
CA CYS A 43 10.03 2.56 11.34
C CYS A 43 8.94 3.58 11.01
N GLU A 44 7.86 3.11 10.41
CA GLU A 44 6.66 3.92 10.15
C GLU A 44 5.42 3.17 10.60
N VAL A 45 4.53 3.85 11.32
CA VAL A 45 3.13 3.44 11.48
C VAL A 45 2.26 4.36 10.64
N GLY A 46 1.41 3.79 9.80
CA GLY A 46 0.60 4.54 8.84
C GLY A 46 -0.89 4.24 8.98
N ASN A 47 -1.71 5.28 9.07
CA ASN A 47 -3.13 5.18 8.75
C ASN A 47 -3.29 5.41 7.24
N VAL A 48 -3.88 4.45 6.53
CA VAL A 48 -4.13 4.52 5.10
C VAL A 48 -5.63 4.41 4.84
N TRP A 49 -6.21 5.34 4.10
CA TRP A 49 -7.58 5.24 3.60
C TRP A 49 -7.57 4.93 2.11
N ILE A 50 -8.16 3.80 1.75
CA ILE A 50 -8.28 3.30 0.38
C ILE A 50 -9.76 3.38 0.02
N ASN A 51 -10.14 4.35 -0.82
CA ASN A 51 -11.54 4.69 -1.10
C ASN A 51 -12.37 4.88 0.19
N GLY A 52 -11.75 5.45 1.23
CA GLY A 52 -12.38 5.66 2.54
C GLY A 52 -12.28 4.46 3.51
N ALA A 53 -11.95 3.26 3.04
CA ALA A 53 -11.71 2.11 3.92
C ALA A 53 -10.33 2.25 4.60
N LYS A 54 -10.31 2.23 5.93
CA LYS A 54 -9.09 2.42 6.73
C LYS A 54 -8.31 1.12 6.88
N LEU A 55 -7.01 1.18 6.65
CA LEU A 55 -6.01 0.17 6.97
C LEU A 55 -4.93 0.80 7.87
N VAL A 56 -4.37 0.01 8.77
CA VAL A 56 -3.17 0.40 9.53
C VAL A 56 -1.99 -0.41 9.00
N THR A 57 -0.89 0.27 8.71
CA THR A 57 0.35 -0.34 8.24
C THR A 57 1.48 -0.08 9.22
N ILE A 58 2.43 -1.00 9.29
CA ILE A 58 3.68 -0.84 10.02
C ILE A 58 4.83 -1.36 9.15
N ASN A 59 5.97 -0.68 9.18
CA ASN A 59 7.21 -1.13 8.54
C ASN A 59 8.42 -0.92 9.45
N SER A 60 9.50 -1.62 9.13
CA SER A 60 10.85 -1.42 9.66
C SER A 60 11.83 -1.60 8.50
N GLU A 61 12.66 -0.59 8.24
CA GLU A 61 13.63 -0.56 7.14
C GLU A 61 15.03 -0.32 7.69
N SER A 62 15.96 -1.17 7.25
CA SER A 62 17.40 -1.04 7.51
C SER A 62 18.18 -1.77 6.42
N THR A 63 19.45 -1.43 6.26
CA THR A 63 20.40 -2.21 5.44
C THR A 63 20.96 -3.41 6.20
N VAL A 64 20.69 -3.52 7.50
CA VAL A 64 21.14 -4.58 8.39
C VAL A 64 19.96 -5.48 8.75
N ILE A 65 20.00 -6.73 8.27
CA ILE A 65 18.90 -7.70 8.44
C ILE A 65 18.63 -8.01 9.92
N ALA A 66 19.68 -8.10 10.74
CA ALA A 66 19.56 -8.42 12.16
C ALA A 66 18.67 -7.39 12.91
N ASP A 67 18.80 -6.11 12.55
CA ASP A 67 18.07 -5.00 13.16
C ASP A 67 16.58 -5.06 12.80
N ILE A 68 16.26 -5.39 11.54
CA ILE A 68 14.88 -5.60 11.07
C ILE A 68 14.26 -6.78 11.82
N LEU A 69 14.93 -7.93 11.85
CA LEU A 69 14.39 -9.13 12.50
C LEU A 69 14.18 -8.94 14.00
N LYS A 70 15.08 -8.20 14.67
CA LYS A 70 14.91 -7.82 16.07
C LYS A 70 13.68 -6.93 16.24
N THR A 71 13.58 -5.86 15.45
CA THR A 71 12.44 -4.94 15.49
C THR A 71 11.12 -5.65 15.25
N MET A 72 11.04 -6.51 14.23
CA MET A 72 9.83 -7.27 13.90
C MET A 72 9.35 -8.12 15.08
N LYS A 73 10.28 -8.76 15.80
CA LYS A 73 9.97 -9.55 17.00
C LYS A 73 9.52 -8.67 18.16
N ASP A 74 10.25 -7.59 18.42
CA ASP A 74 9.98 -6.68 19.54
C ASP A 74 8.60 -6.02 19.42
N VAL A 75 8.17 -5.68 18.20
CA VAL A 75 6.82 -5.12 17.95
C VAL A 75 5.76 -6.18 17.63
N GLY A 76 6.13 -7.47 17.62
CA GLY A 76 5.21 -8.59 17.43
C GLY A 76 4.56 -8.67 16.04
N ILE A 77 5.24 -8.18 15.01
CA ILE A 77 4.73 -8.16 13.62
C ILE A 77 5.24 -9.32 12.76
N ASP A 78 6.16 -10.12 13.29
CA ASP A 78 6.79 -11.26 12.63
C ASP A 78 5.82 -12.41 12.28
N LYS A 79 4.63 -12.41 12.88
CA LYS A 79 3.54 -13.35 12.60
C LYS A 79 2.61 -12.93 11.46
N PHE A 80 2.70 -11.70 10.96
CA PHE A 80 1.80 -11.21 9.91
C PHE A 80 2.44 -11.35 8.53
N GLU A 81 1.59 -11.47 7.51
CA GLU A 81 2.03 -11.51 6.11
C GLU A 81 2.70 -10.18 5.73
N ASN A 82 3.95 -10.22 5.29
CA ASN A 82 4.60 -9.05 4.69
C ASN A 82 4.05 -8.83 3.28
N ILE A 83 3.17 -7.83 3.13
CA ILE A 83 2.55 -7.47 1.86
C ILE A 83 2.89 -6.05 1.46
N ASN A 84 3.14 -5.85 0.16
CA ASN A 84 3.30 -4.51 -0.37
C ASN A 84 1.95 -3.78 -0.49
N TYR A 85 2.06 -2.46 -0.63
CA TYR A 85 0.93 -1.55 -0.71
C TYR A 85 -0.06 -1.87 -1.85
N LEU A 86 0.43 -2.27 -3.03
CA LEU A 86 -0.44 -2.57 -4.17
C LEU A 86 -1.27 -3.83 -3.94
N GLN A 87 -0.68 -4.84 -3.31
CA GLN A 87 -1.41 -6.05 -2.92
C GLN A 87 -2.50 -5.74 -1.89
N ALA A 88 -2.18 -4.93 -0.89
CA ALA A 88 -3.18 -4.46 0.08
C ALA A 88 -4.33 -3.69 -0.60
N VAL A 89 -4.01 -2.74 -1.48
CA VAL A 89 -5.04 -1.99 -2.25
C VAL A 89 -5.93 -2.93 -3.04
N LYS A 90 -5.35 -3.87 -3.79
CA LYS A 90 -6.11 -4.83 -4.61
C LYS A 90 -7.07 -5.68 -3.78
N ARG A 91 -6.69 -6.10 -2.57
CA ARG A 91 -7.57 -6.82 -1.64
C ARG A 91 -8.72 -5.92 -1.18
N VAL A 92 -8.44 -4.68 -0.76
CA VAL A 92 -9.47 -3.74 -0.29
C VAL A 92 -10.50 -3.41 -1.36
N ILE A 93 -10.09 -3.20 -2.61
CA ILE A 93 -10.99 -2.85 -3.72
C ILE A 93 -11.65 -4.07 -4.40
N GLY A 94 -11.39 -5.28 -3.90
CA GLY A 94 -11.96 -6.53 -4.44
C GLY A 94 -11.39 -6.98 -5.78
N MET A 95 -10.19 -6.53 -6.16
CA MET A 95 -9.49 -7.05 -7.35
C MET A 95 -8.78 -8.39 -7.10
N ILE A 96 -8.50 -8.70 -5.84
CA ILE A 96 -7.96 -10.00 -5.40
C ILE A 96 -8.83 -10.48 -4.24
N ASP A 97 -9.37 -11.68 -4.37
CA ASP A 97 -10.09 -12.36 -3.29
C ASP A 97 -9.10 -13.08 -2.36
N LYS A 98 -8.52 -12.32 -1.43
CA LYS A 98 -7.63 -12.84 -0.39
C LYS A 98 -7.83 -12.02 0.89
N PRO A 99 -8.08 -12.66 2.05
CA PRO A 99 -8.27 -11.93 3.29
C PRO A 99 -6.97 -11.28 3.76
N PHE A 100 -7.09 -10.31 4.67
CA PHE A 100 -5.96 -9.82 5.46
C PHE A 100 -5.74 -10.74 6.67
N ALA A 101 -4.50 -10.78 7.15
CA ALA A 101 -4.17 -11.44 8.42
C ALA A 101 -4.65 -10.54 9.57
N ASN A 102 -5.94 -10.65 9.90
CA ASN A 102 -6.61 -9.87 10.95
C ASN A 102 -6.80 -10.72 12.20
#